data_AF-A0A377ZK26-F1
#
_entry.id   AF-A0A377ZK26-F1
#
_cell.length_a   1.000
_cell.length_b   1.000
_cell.length_c   1.000
_cell.angle_alpha   90.00
_cell.angle_beta   90.00
_cell.angle_gamma   90.00
#
_symmetry.space_group_name_H-M   'P 1'
#
loop_
_entity.id
_entity.type
_entity.pdbx_description
1 polymer ?
#
loop_
_entity_poly.entity_id
_entity_poly.type
_entity_poly.pdbx_seq_one_letter_code
_entity_poly.pdbx_strand_id
1 'polypeptide(L)'
;MRLQPADDSAPAAADDRWGNAQWLPLQAGRVTTAETLPRARLTLRFPDGQAWTPDEQPDVLIFPGGEVTPFQLRIDAATGINVDAQGDSQPLAARE
;
A
#
# COMPACT_ATOMS: atom_id res chain seq x y z
N MET A 1 -36.82 -25.45 -2.44
CA MET A 1 -35.66 -24.89 -3.16
C MET A 1 -34.56 -24.64 -2.14
N ARG A 2 -33.42 -25.34 -2.25
CA ARG A 2 -32.23 -25.12 -1.42
C ARG A 2 -31.25 -24.30 -2.24
N LEU A 3 -30.85 -23.13 -1.74
CA LEU A 3 -29.80 -22.32 -2.35
C LEU A 3 -28.46 -22.99 -2.03
N GLN A 4 -27.74 -23.44 -3.05
CA GLN A 4 -26.37 -23.92 -2.89
C GLN A 4 -25.45 -22.72 -2.64
N PRO A 5 -24.49 -22.80 -1.71
CA PRO A 5 -23.46 -21.79 -1.57
C PRO A 5 -22.54 -21.83 -2.79
N ALA A 6 -22.32 -20.68 -3.42
CA ALA A 6 -21.36 -20.52 -4.49
C ALA A 6 -19.94 -20.52 -3.89
N ASP A 7 -19.38 -21.70 -3.69
CA ASP A 7 -17.94 -21.87 -3.54
C ASP A 7 -17.37 -22.20 -4.92
N ASP A 8 -17.00 -21.14 -5.64
CA ASP A 8 -15.91 -21.17 -6.61
C ASP A 8 -15.46 -19.72 -6.83
N SER A 9 -14.80 -19.14 -5.82
CA SER A 9 -14.01 -17.92 -6.04
C SER A 9 -12.77 -18.33 -6.85
N ALA A 10 -12.97 -18.55 -8.15
CA ALA A 10 -11.88 -18.45 -9.10
C ALA A 10 -11.19 -17.09 -8.83
N PRO A 11 -9.85 -17.01 -8.79
CA PRO A 11 -9.19 -15.71 -8.75
C PRO A 11 -9.77 -14.91 -9.91
N ALA A 12 -10.37 -13.76 -9.61
CA ALA A 12 -10.90 -12.87 -10.63
C ALA A 12 -9.80 -12.76 -11.69
N ALA A 13 -10.09 -13.21 -12.91
CA ALA A 13 -9.13 -13.16 -14.01
C ALA A 13 -8.53 -11.75 -13.98
N ALA A 14 -7.20 -11.67 -13.86
CA ALA A 14 -6.51 -10.40 -13.86
C ALA A 14 -7.02 -9.65 -15.08
N ASP A 15 -7.73 -8.56 -14.83
CA ASP A 15 -8.44 -7.83 -15.86
C ASP A 15 -7.36 -7.13 -16.70
N ASP A 16 -6.91 -7.80 -17.76
CA ASP A 16 -5.83 -7.37 -18.68
C ASP A 16 -6.08 -6.01 -19.33
N ARG A 17 -7.24 -5.37 -19.05
CA ARG A 17 -7.59 -4.00 -19.42
C ARG A 17 -6.54 -2.95 -19.04
N TRP A 18 -5.63 -3.28 -18.11
CA TRP A 18 -4.59 -2.39 -17.60
C TRP A 18 -3.18 -2.83 -18.05
N GLY A 19 -3.06 -3.84 -18.91
CA GLY A 19 -1.78 -4.45 -19.30
C GLY A 19 -0.78 -3.52 -20.00
N ASN A 20 -1.21 -2.33 -20.41
CA ASN A 20 -0.37 -1.26 -20.97
C ASN A 20 -0.40 0.04 -20.14
N ALA A 21 -1.05 0.04 -18.97
CA ALA A 21 -1.08 1.19 -18.09
C ALA A 21 0.31 1.39 -17.45
N GLN A 22 0.84 2.59 -17.59
CA GLN A 22 2.10 2.98 -16.96
C GLN A 22 1.81 3.74 -15.67
N TRP A 23 2.59 3.45 -14.62
CA TRP A 23 2.61 4.26 -13.41
C TRP A 23 3.35 5.57 -13.69
N LEU A 24 2.75 6.70 -13.32
CA LEU A 24 3.36 8.02 -13.47
C LEU A 24 3.41 8.72 -12.12
N PRO A 25 4.46 9.51 -11.82
CA PRO A 25 4.52 10.34 -10.62
C PRO A 25 3.31 11.28 -10.55
N LEU A 26 2.64 11.29 -9.39
CA LEU A 26 1.45 12.12 -9.18
C LEU A 26 1.81 13.61 -9.26
N GLN A 27 1.11 14.35 -10.11
CA GLN A 27 1.24 15.81 -10.24
C GLN A 27 0.05 16.48 -9.52
N ALA A 28 0.14 16.60 -8.19
CA ALA A 28 -0.89 17.26 -7.38
C ALA A 28 -0.40 18.66 -6.98
N GLY A 29 -0.75 19.70 -7.74
CA GLY A 29 -0.16 21.05 -7.66
C GLY A 29 -0.24 21.81 -6.32
N ARG A 30 -0.71 21.18 -5.23
CA ARG A 30 -0.73 21.72 -3.88
C ARG A 30 0.11 20.94 -2.87
N VAL A 31 0.68 19.79 -3.25
CA VAL A 31 1.43 18.89 -2.35
C VAL A 31 2.66 18.36 -3.06
N THR A 32 3.81 18.36 -2.38
CA THR A 32 5.01 17.65 -2.84
C THR A 32 4.74 16.15 -2.82
N THR A 33 4.85 15.48 -3.96
CA THR A 33 4.53 14.04 -4.10
C THR A 33 5.76 13.13 -4.08
N ALA A 34 6.96 13.71 -4.01
CA ALA A 34 8.21 12.98 -3.89
C ALA A 34 9.19 13.75 -3.00
N GLU A 35 9.80 13.04 -2.06
CA GLU A 35 10.80 13.61 -1.15
C GLU A 35 11.92 12.58 -0.90
N THR A 36 13.14 13.08 -0.71
CA THR A 36 14.28 12.26 -0.31
C THR A 36 14.70 12.67 1.09
N LEU A 37 14.83 11.69 1.99
CA LEU A 37 15.22 11.91 3.38
C LEU A 37 16.67 11.44 3.59
N PRO A 38 17.69 12.31 3.41
CA PRO A 38 19.10 11.89 3.39
C PRO A 38 19.66 11.45 4.75
N ARG A 39 18.98 11.77 5.86
CA ARG A 39 19.42 11.48 7.23
C ARG A 39 18.48 10.57 8.01
N ALA A 40 17.46 10.02 7.34
CA ALA A 40 16.49 9.14 7.96
C ALA A 40 16.45 7.79 7.25
N ARG A 41 16.21 6.73 8.00
CA ARG A 41 15.98 5.39 7.48
C ARG A 41 14.48 5.18 7.30
N LEU A 42 14.07 4.93 6.07
CA LEU A 42 12.73 4.43 5.77
C LEU A 42 12.67 2.92 5.95
N THR A 43 11.56 2.43 6.49
CA THR A 43 11.26 1.00 6.54
C THR A 43 9.77 0.79 6.27
N LEU A 44 9.47 0.03 5.23
CA LEU A 44 8.13 -0.40 4.88
C LEU A 44 7.97 -1.90 5.22
N ARG A 45 6.84 -2.27 5.80
CA ARG A 45 6.51 -3.67 6.15
C ARG A 45 5.07 -3.97 5.75
N PHE A 46 4.88 -5.17 5.21
CA PHE A 46 3.57 -5.71 4.86
C PHE A 46 3.11 -6.78 5.87
N PRO A 47 1.80 -6.95 6.10
CA PRO A 47 1.28 -7.92 7.07
C PRO A 47 1.63 -9.37 6.76
N ASP A 48 1.81 -9.70 5.48
CA ASP A 48 2.22 -11.03 5.01
C ASP A 48 3.70 -11.35 5.28
N GLY A 49 4.47 -10.37 5.78
CA GLY A 49 5.88 -10.50 6.08
C GLY A 49 6.79 -10.40 4.85
N GLN A 50 6.28 -9.99 3.69
CA GLN A 50 7.09 -9.75 2.51
C GLN A 50 8.17 -8.70 2.80
N ALA A 51 9.41 -9.01 2.39
CA ALA A 51 10.51 -8.06 2.50
C ALA A 51 10.32 -6.92 1.49
N TRP A 52 10.50 -5.68 1.95
CA TRP A 52 10.42 -4.52 1.08
C TRP A 52 11.65 -4.42 0.17
N THR A 53 11.42 -4.49 -1.14
CA THR A 53 12.41 -4.31 -2.20
C THR A 53 11.90 -3.21 -3.14
N PRO A 54 12.30 -1.94 -2.94
CA PRO A 54 11.77 -0.84 -3.73
C PRO A 54 12.14 -1.00 -5.21
N ASP A 55 11.18 -0.72 -6.08
CA ASP A 55 11.30 -0.81 -7.54
C ASP A 55 10.60 0.37 -8.24
N GLU A 56 10.52 0.36 -9.57
CA GLU A 56 9.81 1.37 -10.37
C GLU A 56 8.28 1.35 -10.16
N GLN A 57 7.72 0.22 -9.72
CA GLN A 57 6.29 0.09 -9.44
C GLN A 57 5.95 0.53 -8.01
N PRO A 58 4.75 1.11 -7.77
CA PRO A 58 4.34 1.46 -6.44
C PRO A 58 4.13 0.22 -5.57
N ASP A 59 4.80 0.18 -4.42
CA ASP A 59 4.63 -0.90 -3.43
C ASP A 59 3.28 -0.83 -2.70
N VAL A 60 2.70 0.37 -2.59
CA VAL A 60 1.41 0.64 -1.91
C VAL A 60 0.43 1.22 -2.91
N LEU A 61 -0.75 0.61 -3.01
CA LEU A 61 -1.84 1.08 -3.85
C LEU A 61 -2.93 1.72 -3.00
N ILE A 62 -3.48 2.83 -3.50
CA ILE A 62 -4.66 3.49 -2.92
C ILE A 62 -5.76 3.39 -3.97
N PHE A 63 -6.84 2.69 -3.65
CA PHE A 63 -7.95 2.44 -4.55
C PHE A 63 -9.02 3.53 -4.42
N PRO A 64 -9.80 3.81 -5.48
CA PRO A 64 -10.83 4.84 -5.44
C PRO A 64 -11.94 4.64 -4.39
N GLY A 65 -12.16 3.40 -3.93
CA GLY A 65 -13.13 3.10 -2.86
C GLY A 65 -12.61 3.38 -1.45
N GLY A 66 -11.36 3.84 -1.32
CA GLY A 66 -10.70 4.09 -0.04
C GLY A 66 -9.89 2.91 0.48
N GLU A 67 -9.97 1.74 -0.18
CA GLU A 67 -9.14 0.60 0.15
C GLU A 67 -7.66 0.91 -0.13
N VAL A 68 -6.78 0.37 0.69
CA VAL A 68 -5.33 0.58 0.58
C VAL A 68 -4.62 -0.75 0.75
N THR A 69 -3.50 -0.96 0.05
CA THR A 69 -2.57 -2.06 0.37
C THR A 69 -2.13 -1.90 1.83
N PRO A 70 -2.45 -2.80 2.78
CA PRO A 70 -2.12 -2.57 4.18
C PRO A 70 -0.61 -2.51 4.40
N PHE A 71 -0.13 -1.55 5.20
CA PHE A 71 1.29 -1.36 5.42
C PHE A 71 1.62 -0.71 6.76
N GLN A 72 2.84 -0.96 7.22
CA GLN A 72 3.50 -0.23 8.29
C GLN A 72 4.69 0.53 7.71
N LEU A 73 4.68 1.86 7.81
CA LEU A 73 5.78 2.72 7.41
C LEU A 73 6.44 3.34 8.64
N ARG A 74 7.77 3.32 8.69
CA ARG A 74 8.56 3.97 9.74
C ARG A 74 9.63 4.88 9.14
N ILE A 75 9.83 6.01 9.80
CA ILE A 75 10.94 6.93 9.59
C ILE A 75 11.78 6.88 10.87
N ASP A 76 12.95 6.28 10.76
CA ASP A 76 13.84 5.96 11.89
C ASP A 76 13.12 5.13 12.98
N ALA A 77 13.59 5.25 14.23
CA ALA A 77 12.99 4.56 15.37
C ALA A 77 11.80 5.33 16.00
N ALA A 78 11.64 6.61 15.67
CA ALA A 78 10.79 7.51 16.44
C ALA A 78 9.40 7.75 15.83
N THR A 79 9.27 7.72 14.50
CA THR A 79 8.03 8.09 13.81
C THR A 79 7.55 6.95 12.92
N GLY A 80 6.25 6.67 12.93
CA GLY A 80 5.67 5.72 11.99
C GLY A 80 4.15 5.72 11.98
N ILE A 81 3.60 5.04 10.99
CA ILE A 81 2.17 4.90 10.76
C ILE A 81 1.85 3.45 10.38
N ASN A 82 0.73 2.95 10.86
CA ASN A 82 0.10 1.73 10.41
C ASN A 82 -1.16 2.10 9.64
N VAL A 83 -1.36 1.49 8.47
CA VAL A 83 -2.56 1.67 7.65
C VAL A 83 -3.14 0.30 7.33
N ASP A 84 -4.42 0.10 7.60
CA ASP A 84 -5.11 -1.14 7.29
C ASP A 84 -5.73 -1.14 5.88
N ALA A 85 -6.43 -2.23 5.53
CA ALA A 85 -7.00 -2.42 4.21
C ALA A 85 -8.12 -1.43 3.88
N GLN A 86 -8.74 -0.85 4.91
CA GLN A 86 -9.82 0.12 4.83
C GLN A 86 -9.31 1.56 4.71
N GLY A 87 -8.00 1.75 4.79
CA GLY A 87 -7.36 3.07 4.79
C GLY A 87 -7.37 3.74 6.16
N ASP A 88 -7.80 3.05 7.22
CA ASP A 88 -7.73 3.59 8.57
C ASP A 88 -6.27 3.61 9.04
N SER A 89 -5.87 4.74 9.61
CA SER A 89 -4.48 5.00 9.96
C SER A 89 -4.29 5.22 11.45
N GLN A 90 -3.25 4.62 12.03
CA GLN A 90 -2.88 4.77 13.45
C GLN A 90 -1.38 5.11 13.56
N PRO A 91 -0.99 6.03 14.46
CA PRO A 91 0.42 6.29 14.74
C PRO A 91 1.08 5.07 15.38
N LEU A 92 2.35 4.83 15.04
CA LEU A 92 3.16 3.81 15.69
C LEU A 92 3.92 4.39 16.87
N ALA A 93 3.94 3.66 17.98
CA ALA A 93 4.80 4.01 19.11
C ALA A 93 6.28 3.95 18.72
N ALA A 94 7.08 4.83 19.32
CA ALA A 94 8.52 4.76 19.23
C ALA A 94 9.00 3.40 19.75
N ARG A 95 10.03 2.84 19.11
CA ARG A 95 10.69 1.64 19.64
C ARG A 95 11.66 2.07 20.73
N GLU A 96 11.51 1.50 21.92
CA GLU A 96 12.46 1.59 23.04
C GLU A 96 13.82 0.94 22.70
#